data_AF-A0A969S2K9-F1
#
_entry.id   AF-A0A969S2K9-F1
#
_cell.length_a   1.000
_cell.length_b   1.000
_cell.length_c   1.000
_cell.angle_alpha   90.00
_cell.angle_beta   90.00
_cell.angle_gamma   90.00
#
_symmetry.space_group_name_H-M   'P 1'
#
loop_
_entity.id
_entity.type
_entity.pdbx_description
1 polymer ?
#
loop_
_entity_poly.entity_id
_entity_poly.type
_entity_poly.pdbx_seq_one_letter_code
_entity_poly.pdbx_strand_id
1 'polypeptide(L)'
;MAGGFRYNRQPTCEPNSRGAQRGNSLFHSFQEFNVGARQQVYFANPPGVRNILTRVTGHTVSRILGTLGVNGSANLFLLNPHGIVLGRNAQLNLAGSFLATTADRFVFPDKVTFGSVHPEAPPLFSVNVPIGLQYGEQPGAITSRAHLSIYPGQSLILAGGTLDLTNSLLEVYYPIGGRIELGSSGSSGTVGLTYQDDLLSLSFPTDLERADVSLDHSRLDARAENGGNIAITGRSLSISGGSELLAGIPAGFGFKGSQAGDITLDATEAVRVDQASSIANLVAAATDFVPAAIGNAGNIHISTGSLSVLNRAVLSSSTLGRGNAGSIIINARDRVEFDQNAVFSNTGEISPSGQVIRASGRGGDIRISTGSLSLRKGAFLTSSTLGRGNAGSIIINAHRVELSDLSSAFSNTGDISPDGQVIQASGRGGDIRISTGSLSLRNGAQLYASTDGNGNAGNVMINARDRVEFDQQSAAFSRVGGLSANGAVVRASGRGGDVRITTGSLFVHNGSQLDASTNGSGNAGSVMIDARDRVEFG
;
A
#
# COMPACT_ATOMS: atom_id res chain seq x y z
N MET A 1 -19.73 8.79 40.68
CA MET A 1 -20.63 7.64 40.44
C MET A 1 -19.83 6.59 39.70
N ALA A 2 -19.71 5.39 40.28
CA ALA A 2 -18.82 4.33 39.81
C ALA A 2 -19.34 3.69 38.52
N GLY A 3 -18.47 3.55 37.50
CA GLY A 3 -18.80 2.91 36.23
C GLY A 3 -19.08 1.42 36.42
N GLY A 4 -20.33 1.01 36.19
CA GLY A 4 -20.76 -0.38 36.23
C GLY A 4 -20.84 -1.02 34.84
N PHE A 5 -20.58 -2.33 34.78
CA PHE A 5 -20.69 -3.19 33.61
C PHE A 5 -22.14 -3.65 33.36
N ARG A 6 -22.50 -4.04 32.13
CA ARG A 6 -23.70 -4.85 31.82
C ARG A 6 -23.25 -6.20 31.22
N TYR A 7 -23.66 -7.33 31.80
CA TYR A 7 -23.23 -8.70 31.44
C TYR A 7 -24.41 -9.65 31.18
N ASN A 8 -24.18 -10.69 30.36
CA ASN A 8 -24.98 -11.93 30.32
C ASN A 8 -24.24 -13.19 30.87
N ARG A 9 -22.89 -13.23 30.95
CA ARG A 9 -22.05 -14.09 31.83
C ARG A 9 -20.64 -13.47 31.97
N GLN A 10 -20.01 -13.56 33.15
CA GLN A 10 -18.79 -12.82 33.53
C GLN A 10 -17.47 -13.41 32.97
N PRO A 11 -16.52 -12.58 32.52
CA PRO A 11 -15.08 -12.87 32.58
C PRO A 11 -14.62 -12.94 34.05
N THR A 12 -13.72 -13.87 34.38
CA THR A 12 -13.15 -13.99 35.73
C THR A 12 -12.30 -12.76 36.07
N CYS A 13 -12.81 -11.95 36.98
CA CYS A 13 -12.25 -10.67 37.40
C CYS A 13 -11.30 -10.84 38.60
N GLU A 14 -10.18 -10.11 38.62
CA GLU A 14 -9.42 -9.91 39.86
C GLU A 14 -10.23 -9.04 40.85
N PRO A 15 -9.94 -9.08 42.18
CA PRO A 15 -10.75 -8.44 43.23
C PRO A 15 -10.94 -6.91 43.16
N ASN A 16 -10.42 -6.22 42.14
CA ASN A 16 -10.49 -4.77 41.92
C ASN A 16 -11.04 -4.37 40.53
N SER A 17 -11.85 -5.22 39.90
CA SER A 17 -12.28 -5.08 38.49
C SER A 17 -13.16 -3.89 38.10
N ARG A 18 -13.51 -2.99 39.04
CA ARG A 18 -14.28 -1.76 38.73
C ARG A 18 -13.49 -0.72 37.93
N GLY A 19 -12.21 -0.98 37.66
CA GLY A 19 -11.32 -0.09 36.93
C GLY A 19 -10.79 1.04 37.81
N ALA A 20 -9.56 1.48 37.55
CA ALA A 20 -8.95 2.61 38.23
C ALA A 20 -8.89 3.80 37.27
N GLN A 21 -9.65 4.86 37.54
CA GLN A 21 -9.55 6.10 36.77
C GLN A 21 -8.36 6.93 37.27
N ARG A 22 -7.52 7.40 36.33
CA ARG A 22 -6.41 8.32 36.54
C ARG A 22 -6.43 9.32 35.41
N GLY A 23 -6.61 10.60 35.73
CA GLY A 23 -6.79 11.63 34.70
C GLY A 23 -7.88 11.27 33.69
N ASN A 24 -7.51 11.28 32.42
CA ASN A 24 -8.37 10.93 31.27
C ASN A 24 -8.32 9.43 30.92
N SER A 25 -7.71 8.58 31.75
CA SER A 25 -7.48 7.17 31.45
C SER A 25 -8.15 6.26 32.49
N LEU A 26 -8.75 5.17 32.04
CA LEU A 26 -9.36 4.14 32.86
C LEU A 26 -8.60 2.82 32.69
N PHE A 27 -8.09 2.27 33.79
CA PHE A 27 -7.24 1.08 33.78
C PHE A 27 -7.99 -0.14 34.30
N HIS A 28 -7.98 -1.23 33.54
CA HIS A 28 -8.52 -2.53 33.93
C HIS A 28 -7.45 -3.62 33.89
N SER A 29 -7.48 -4.50 34.90
CA SER A 29 -6.66 -5.71 34.96
C SER A 29 -7.57 -6.92 35.07
N PHE A 30 -7.29 -7.92 34.25
CA PHE A 30 -8.05 -9.17 34.20
C PHE A 30 -7.10 -10.35 34.35
N GLN A 31 -7.46 -11.34 35.15
CA GLN A 31 -6.72 -12.61 35.14
C GLN A 31 -6.93 -13.32 33.79
N GLU A 32 -8.15 -13.28 33.26
CA GLU A 32 -8.48 -13.76 31.92
C GLU A 32 -9.46 -12.78 31.25
N PHE A 33 -9.30 -12.55 29.95
CA PHE A 33 -10.22 -11.71 29.19
C PHE A 33 -10.63 -12.39 27.89
N ASN A 34 -11.88 -12.86 27.86
CA ASN A 34 -12.48 -13.53 26.71
C ASN A 34 -13.87 -12.92 26.43
N VAL A 35 -14.27 -12.93 25.17
CA VAL A 35 -15.63 -12.59 24.74
C VAL A 35 -16.16 -13.79 23.97
N GLY A 36 -17.07 -14.55 24.55
CA GLY A 36 -17.62 -15.74 23.90
C GLY A 36 -18.44 -15.41 22.65
N ALA A 37 -18.66 -16.41 21.80
CA ALA A 37 -19.51 -16.24 20.62
C ALA A 37 -20.92 -15.79 21.03
N ARG A 38 -21.46 -14.79 20.33
CA ARG A 38 -22.76 -14.13 20.63
C ARG A 38 -22.81 -13.41 21.98
N GLN A 39 -21.70 -13.33 22.70
CA GLN A 39 -21.59 -12.47 23.87
C GLN A 39 -21.20 -11.06 23.44
N GLN A 40 -21.51 -10.11 24.30
CA GLN A 40 -21.09 -8.73 24.15
C GLN A 40 -20.49 -8.24 25.46
N VAL A 41 -19.36 -7.55 25.36
CA VAL A 41 -18.70 -6.90 26.49
C VAL A 41 -18.56 -5.43 26.17
N TYR A 42 -19.09 -4.57 27.04
CA TYR A 42 -18.99 -3.12 26.93
C TYR A 42 -18.27 -2.51 28.11
N PHE A 43 -17.25 -1.70 27.83
CA PHE A 43 -16.62 -0.86 28.84
C PHE A 43 -17.45 0.41 29.06
N ALA A 44 -17.66 0.77 30.32
CA ALA A 44 -18.24 2.06 30.66
C ALA A 44 -17.25 3.18 30.29
N ASN A 45 -17.77 4.32 29.81
CA ASN A 45 -16.97 5.51 29.56
C ASN A 45 -17.42 6.67 30.49
N PRO A 46 -16.89 6.74 31.73
CA PRO A 46 -17.18 7.85 32.64
C PRO A 46 -16.77 9.22 32.06
N PRO A 47 -17.41 10.32 32.47
CA PRO A 47 -17.04 11.66 32.01
C PRO A 47 -15.55 11.96 32.17
N GLY A 48 -14.95 12.53 31.13
CA GLY A 48 -13.53 12.88 31.08
C GLY A 48 -12.57 11.75 30.71
N VAL A 49 -13.04 10.50 30.65
CA VAL A 49 -12.23 9.37 30.15
C VAL A 49 -12.15 9.42 28.62
N ARG A 50 -10.92 9.38 28.12
CA ARG A 50 -10.57 9.32 26.69
C ARG A 50 -9.91 8.00 26.32
N ASN A 51 -9.30 7.29 27.27
CA ASN A 51 -8.59 6.04 27.02
C ASN A 51 -9.00 4.98 28.03
N ILE A 52 -9.27 3.77 27.56
CA ILE A 52 -9.55 2.60 28.38
C ILE A 52 -8.44 1.59 28.10
N LEU A 53 -7.57 1.38 29.09
CA LEU A 53 -6.44 0.48 28.99
C LEU A 53 -6.74 -0.81 29.74
N THR A 54 -6.64 -1.92 29.04
CA THR A 54 -6.92 -3.24 29.59
C THR A 54 -5.67 -4.11 29.47
N ARG A 55 -5.38 -4.88 30.52
CA ARG A 55 -4.30 -5.86 30.53
C ARG A 55 -4.80 -7.22 31.03
N VAL A 56 -4.24 -8.30 30.48
CA VAL A 56 -4.46 -9.67 30.95
C VAL A 56 -3.23 -10.15 31.72
N THR A 57 -3.36 -10.38 33.03
CA THR A 57 -2.27 -10.74 33.96
C THR A 57 -2.08 -12.24 34.11
N GLY A 58 -3.06 -13.06 33.72
CA GLY A 58 -2.94 -14.52 33.70
C GLY A 58 -2.23 -15.04 32.45
N HIS A 59 -2.14 -16.36 32.35
CA HIS A 59 -1.29 -17.05 31.37
C HIS A 59 -2.03 -17.60 30.14
N THR A 60 -3.23 -17.08 29.87
CA THR A 60 -4.10 -17.58 28.80
C THR A 60 -4.27 -16.56 27.68
N VAL A 61 -4.42 -17.07 26.45
CA VAL A 61 -4.73 -16.25 25.27
C VAL A 61 -6.10 -15.60 25.38
N SER A 62 -6.24 -14.37 24.90
CA SER A 62 -7.55 -13.69 24.81
C SER A 62 -8.31 -14.18 23.59
N ARG A 63 -9.44 -14.85 23.77
CA ARG A 63 -10.36 -15.25 22.69
C ARG A 63 -11.52 -14.27 22.61
N ILE A 64 -11.48 -13.40 21.61
CA ILE A 64 -12.55 -12.46 21.29
C ILE A 64 -13.35 -13.07 20.14
N LEU A 65 -14.51 -13.62 20.45
CA LEU A 65 -15.39 -14.35 19.53
C LEU A 65 -16.77 -13.68 19.40
N GLY A 66 -17.01 -12.56 20.09
CA GLY A 66 -18.25 -11.80 20.06
C GLY A 66 -17.99 -10.29 20.00
N THR A 67 -18.95 -9.47 20.43
CA THR A 67 -18.85 -8.01 20.33
C THR A 67 -18.04 -7.44 21.50
N LEU A 68 -17.02 -6.64 21.19
CA LEU A 68 -16.27 -5.83 22.15
C LEU A 68 -16.57 -4.36 21.91
N GLY A 69 -17.01 -3.62 22.93
CA GLY A 69 -17.43 -2.24 22.74
C GLY A 69 -17.15 -1.30 23.90
N VAL A 70 -17.41 -0.02 23.64
CA VAL A 70 -17.26 1.08 24.61
C VAL A 70 -18.55 1.91 24.60
N ASN A 71 -19.10 2.18 25.78
CA ASN A 71 -20.29 3.02 25.94
C ASN A 71 -19.91 4.52 25.88
N GLY A 72 -19.36 4.95 24.76
CA GLY A 72 -18.89 6.32 24.50
C GLY A 72 -17.78 6.36 23.45
N SER A 73 -17.01 7.45 23.42
CA SER A 73 -15.97 7.71 22.42
C SER A 73 -14.53 7.45 22.87
N ALA A 74 -14.32 6.82 24.04
CA ALA A 74 -12.97 6.51 24.49
C ALA A 74 -12.29 5.46 23.59
N ASN A 75 -10.99 5.63 23.40
CA ASN A 75 -10.12 4.64 22.79
C ASN A 75 -10.03 3.39 23.66
N LEU A 76 -9.91 2.22 23.06
CA LEU A 76 -9.76 0.94 23.75
C LEU A 76 -8.43 0.29 23.41
N PHE A 77 -7.62 0.03 24.45
CA PHE A 77 -6.34 -0.68 24.36
C PHE A 77 -6.46 -2.03 25.05
N LEU A 78 -6.18 -3.11 24.30
CA LEU A 78 -6.19 -4.48 24.78
C LEU A 78 -4.78 -5.06 24.77
N LEU A 79 -4.22 -5.34 25.95
CA LEU A 79 -2.90 -5.93 26.11
C LEU A 79 -2.99 -7.35 26.66
N ASN A 80 -2.44 -8.31 25.91
CA ASN A 80 -2.24 -9.68 26.38
C ASN A 80 -0.95 -10.29 25.77
N PRO A 81 0.15 -10.41 26.53
CA PRO A 81 1.42 -10.93 26.02
C PRO A 81 1.34 -12.37 25.51
N HIS A 82 0.37 -13.16 26.01
CA HIS A 82 0.21 -14.56 25.65
C HIS A 82 -0.43 -14.76 24.27
N GLY A 83 -1.06 -13.73 23.71
CA GLY A 83 -1.67 -13.78 22.38
C GLY A 83 -3.15 -13.40 22.36
N ILE A 84 -3.63 -13.04 21.17
CA ILE A 84 -5.01 -12.57 20.94
C ILE A 84 -5.59 -13.30 19.72
N VAL A 85 -6.79 -13.85 19.88
CA VAL A 85 -7.56 -14.51 18.82
C VAL A 85 -8.83 -13.72 18.57
N LEU A 86 -8.94 -13.14 17.37
CA LEU A 86 -10.12 -12.44 16.87
C LEU A 86 -10.90 -13.41 15.96
N GLY A 87 -11.93 -14.04 16.51
CA GLY A 87 -12.72 -15.06 15.79
C GLY A 87 -13.65 -14.47 14.73
N ARG A 88 -14.21 -15.34 13.88
CA ARG A 88 -15.11 -14.93 12.76
C ARG A 88 -16.35 -14.11 13.13
N ASN A 89 -16.77 -14.19 14.39
CA ASN A 89 -17.93 -13.46 14.90
C ASN A 89 -17.51 -12.25 15.76
N ALA A 90 -16.21 -11.98 15.88
CA ALA A 90 -15.72 -10.83 16.63
C ALA A 90 -16.12 -9.55 15.90
N GLN A 91 -16.58 -8.58 16.68
CA GLN A 91 -16.99 -7.26 16.19
C GLN A 91 -16.54 -6.20 17.17
N LEU A 92 -16.24 -5.01 16.64
CA LEU A 92 -16.00 -3.82 17.43
C LEU A 92 -17.26 -2.96 17.45
N ASN A 93 -17.63 -2.45 18.62
CA ASN A 93 -18.63 -1.40 18.78
C ASN A 93 -18.08 -0.29 19.68
N LEU A 94 -17.16 0.51 19.13
CA LEU A 94 -16.58 1.66 19.82
C LEU A 94 -16.41 2.82 18.84
N ALA A 95 -16.63 4.05 19.32
CA ALA A 95 -16.49 5.27 18.52
C ALA A 95 -15.07 5.87 18.55
N GLY A 96 -14.19 5.35 19.40
CA GLY A 96 -12.77 5.72 19.45
C GLY A 96 -11.88 4.75 18.67
N SER A 97 -10.57 4.91 18.80
CA SER A 97 -9.55 4.03 18.23
C SER A 97 -9.43 2.71 19.01
N PHE A 98 -9.04 1.65 18.31
CA PHE A 98 -8.77 0.33 18.89
C PHE A 98 -7.32 -0.07 18.68
N LEU A 99 -6.65 -0.50 19.75
CA LEU A 99 -5.34 -1.12 19.70
C LEU A 99 -5.39 -2.46 20.43
N ALA A 100 -5.07 -3.55 19.75
CA ALA A 100 -4.82 -4.85 20.36
C ALA A 100 -3.32 -5.17 20.27
N THR A 101 -2.72 -5.55 21.40
CA THR A 101 -1.29 -5.82 21.46
C THR A 101 -0.90 -6.99 22.35
N THR A 102 0.23 -7.62 21.99
CA THR A 102 0.89 -8.67 22.78
C THR A 102 2.22 -8.20 23.38
N ALA A 103 2.42 -6.89 23.48
CA ALA A 103 3.48 -6.31 24.29
C ALA A 103 3.31 -6.70 25.77
N ASP A 104 4.41 -6.72 26.52
CA ASP A 104 4.40 -6.99 27.95
C ASP A 104 3.77 -5.85 28.75
N ARG A 105 3.94 -4.61 28.27
CA ARG A 105 3.47 -3.40 28.96
C ARG A 105 3.34 -2.19 28.04
N PHE A 106 2.42 -1.30 28.43
CA PHE A 106 2.38 0.07 27.93
C PHE A 106 3.45 0.91 28.64
N VAL A 107 4.11 1.79 27.88
CA VAL A 107 5.05 2.78 28.37
C VAL A 107 4.41 4.16 28.29
N PHE A 108 4.43 4.91 29.39
CA PHE A 108 3.92 6.29 29.49
C PHE A 108 5.08 7.29 29.50
N PRO A 109 4.79 8.59 29.33
CA PRO A 109 5.75 9.65 29.67
C PRO A 109 6.33 9.42 31.08
N ASP A 110 7.58 9.84 31.29
CA ASP A 110 8.34 9.64 32.53
C ASP A 110 8.71 8.17 32.84
N LYS A 111 8.62 7.27 31.84
CA LYS A 111 8.97 5.84 31.93
C LYS A 111 8.10 5.01 32.89
N VAL A 112 6.99 5.57 33.36
CA VAL A 112 5.98 4.80 34.09
C VAL A 112 5.40 3.73 33.18
N THR A 113 5.15 2.52 33.69
CA THR A 113 4.63 1.40 32.88
C THR A 113 3.33 0.83 33.43
N PHE A 114 2.55 0.20 32.56
CA PHE A 114 1.38 -0.58 32.92
C PHE A 114 1.42 -1.91 32.17
N GLY A 115 1.83 -2.98 32.86
CA GLY A 115 2.18 -4.26 32.25
C GLY A 115 1.46 -5.48 32.78
N SER A 116 1.42 -6.52 31.97
CA SER A 116 0.92 -7.86 32.31
C SER A 116 2.02 -8.77 32.88
N VAL A 117 3.26 -8.58 32.45
CA VAL A 117 4.43 -9.28 33.00
C VAL A 117 4.91 -8.55 34.25
N HIS A 118 4.94 -9.24 35.40
CA HIS A 118 5.15 -8.66 36.74
C HIS A 118 4.21 -7.47 37.03
N PRO A 119 2.89 -7.73 37.14
CA PRO A 119 1.91 -6.65 37.18
C PRO A 119 2.01 -5.83 38.47
N GLU A 120 2.25 -4.54 38.31
CA GLU A 120 2.20 -3.56 39.39
C GLU A 120 0.82 -2.88 39.48
N ALA A 121 0.58 -2.14 40.57
CA ALA A 121 -0.63 -1.33 40.70
C ALA A 121 -0.71 -0.28 39.58
N PRO A 122 -1.91 0.09 39.10
CA PRO A 122 -2.05 1.15 38.10
C PRO A 122 -1.36 2.45 38.56
N PRO A 123 -0.74 3.22 37.64
CA PRO A 123 -0.05 4.47 37.97
C PRO A 123 -0.87 5.40 38.86
N LEU A 124 -0.24 6.04 39.86
CA LEU A 124 -0.94 6.94 40.79
C LEU A 124 -1.43 8.22 40.12
N PHE A 125 -0.71 8.68 39.09
CA PHE A 125 -1.11 9.74 38.18
C PHE A 125 -0.76 9.31 36.76
N SER A 126 -1.75 9.34 35.86
CA SER A 126 -1.52 9.33 34.42
C SER A 126 -2.61 10.20 33.79
N VAL A 127 -2.23 11.35 33.26
CA VAL A 127 -3.08 12.17 32.37
C VAL A 127 -2.72 11.95 30.90
N ASN A 128 -1.69 11.15 30.64
CA ASN A 128 -1.07 11.01 29.33
C ASN A 128 -1.41 9.66 28.71
N VAL A 129 -1.52 9.64 27.38
CA VAL A 129 -1.64 8.43 26.57
C VAL A 129 -0.33 7.63 26.61
N PRO A 130 -0.38 6.30 26.43
CA PRO A 130 0.82 5.51 26.18
C PRO A 130 1.60 6.08 25.00
N ILE A 131 2.93 6.13 25.16
CA ILE A 131 3.88 6.54 24.13
C ILE A 131 4.69 5.36 23.58
N GLY A 132 4.48 4.14 24.11
CA GLY A 132 5.15 2.96 23.62
C GLY A 132 4.54 1.64 24.08
N LEU A 133 4.92 0.60 23.36
CA LEU A 133 4.62 -0.82 23.58
C LEU A 133 5.96 -1.53 23.82
N GLN A 134 6.21 -1.95 25.06
CA GLN A 134 7.43 -2.70 25.38
C GLN A 134 7.16 -4.19 25.29
N TYR A 135 7.84 -4.85 24.36
CA TYR A 135 7.77 -6.28 24.09
C TYR A 135 8.80 -7.06 24.91
N GLY A 136 8.45 -8.30 25.27
CA GLY A 136 9.39 -9.30 25.80
C GLY A 136 10.09 -10.05 24.67
N GLU A 137 10.90 -11.05 25.03
CA GLU A 137 11.70 -11.84 24.08
C GLU A 137 10.87 -12.67 23.08
N GLN A 138 9.65 -13.06 23.46
CA GLN A 138 8.76 -13.88 22.62
C GLN A 138 7.34 -13.31 22.61
N PRO A 139 7.08 -12.24 21.84
CA PRO A 139 5.75 -11.65 21.74
C PRO A 139 4.71 -12.67 21.25
N GLY A 140 3.57 -12.77 21.94
CA GLY A 140 2.49 -13.67 21.53
C GLY A 140 1.91 -13.32 20.16
N ALA A 141 1.39 -14.31 19.44
CA ALA A 141 0.77 -14.09 18.14
C ALA A 141 -0.60 -13.40 18.25
N ILE A 142 -0.99 -12.66 17.20
CA ILE A 142 -2.36 -12.21 16.99
C ILE A 142 -2.90 -12.90 15.74
N THR A 143 -3.98 -13.66 15.90
CA THR A 143 -4.68 -14.30 14.77
C THR A 143 -6.05 -13.67 14.59
N SER A 144 -6.44 -13.40 13.35
CA SER A 144 -7.78 -12.89 13.02
C SER A 144 -8.45 -13.67 11.92
N ARG A 145 -9.75 -13.87 12.10
CA ARG A 145 -10.73 -14.24 11.06
C ARG A 145 -11.93 -13.29 11.07
N ALA A 146 -11.77 -12.15 11.73
CA ALA A 146 -12.85 -11.27 12.13
C ALA A 146 -13.17 -10.22 11.06
N HIS A 147 -14.38 -9.68 11.17
CA HIS A 147 -14.79 -8.47 10.46
C HIS A 147 -14.84 -7.34 11.49
N LEU A 148 -13.79 -6.53 11.53
CA LEU A 148 -13.62 -5.44 12.48
C LEU A 148 -13.79 -4.11 11.75
N SER A 149 -14.83 -3.36 12.11
CA SER A 149 -15.06 -2.01 11.59
C SER A 149 -14.97 -1.00 12.72
N ILE A 150 -14.35 0.15 12.46
CA ILE A 150 -14.28 1.30 13.38
C ILE A 150 -14.85 2.56 12.76
N TYR A 151 -15.20 3.53 13.60
CA TYR A 151 -15.78 4.81 13.16
C TYR A 151 -14.79 5.66 12.34
N PRO A 152 -15.30 6.57 11.50
CA PRO A 152 -14.47 7.46 10.70
C PRO A 152 -13.46 8.27 11.54
N GLY A 153 -12.28 8.52 10.99
CA GLY A 153 -11.23 9.30 11.65
C GLY A 153 -10.53 8.60 12.82
N GLN A 154 -10.74 7.29 13.01
CA GLN A 154 -10.12 6.52 14.10
C GLN A 154 -9.04 5.55 13.57
N SER A 155 -8.26 4.98 14.49
CA SER A 155 -7.21 4.01 14.19
C SER A 155 -7.58 2.59 14.66
N LEU A 156 -7.33 1.60 13.81
CA LEU A 156 -7.48 0.17 14.10
C LEU A 156 -6.11 -0.49 13.99
N ILE A 157 -5.53 -0.82 15.13
CA ILE A 157 -4.14 -1.29 15.23
C ILE A 157 -4.07 -2.68 15.84
N LEU A 158 -3.38 -3.60 15.14
CA LEU A 158 -2.98 -4.89 15.68
C LEU A 158 -1.44 -4.92 15.76
N ALA A 159 -0.90 -4.99 16.97
CA ALA A 159 0.53 -4.88 17.23
C ALA A 159 1.04 -6.04 18.11
N GLY A 160 1.73 -7.02 17.57
CA GLY A 160 2.08 -8.22 18.34
C GLY A 160 3.33 -8.94 17.87
N GLY A 161 3.40 -10.23 18.17
CA GLY A 161 4.32 -11.17 17.53
C GLY A 161 3.94 -11.40 16.07
N THR A 162 3.94 -12.67 15.66
CA THR A 162 3.38 -13.03 14.34
C THR A 162 1.92 -12.58 14.24
N LEU A 163 1.59 -11.95 13.11
CA LEU A 163 0.22 -11.56 12.77
C LEU A 163 -0.30 -12.46 11.63
N ASP A 164 -1.37 -13.21 11.88
CA ASP A 164 -1.99 -14.10 10.88
C ASP A 164 -3.47 -13.73 10.69
N LEU A 165 -3.78 -13.12 9.55
CA LEU A 165 -5.13 -12.73 9.17
C LEU A 165 -5.58 -13.61 8.02
N THR A 166 -6.56 -14.48 8.29
CA THR A 166 -7.17 -15.35 7.29
C THR A 166 -8.66 -15.03 7.19
N ASN A 167 -9.21 -14.78 6.01
CA ASN A 167 -10.63 -14.41 5.85
C ASN A 167 -11.04 -13.23 6.77
N SER A 168 -10.13 -12.25 6.96
CA SER A 168 -10.38 -11.09 7.79
C SER A 168 -10.79 -9.88 6.96
N LEU A 169 -11.67 -9.05 7.53
CA LEU A 169 -11.97 -7.71 7.03
C LEU A 169 -11.65 -6.71 8.13
N LEU A 170 -10.67 -5.83 7.91
CA LEU A 170 -10.46 -4.66 8.76
C LEU A 170 -10.91 -3.43 7.97
N GLU A 171 -11.80 -2.62 8.55
CA GLU A 171 -12.45 -1.51 7.85
C GLU A 171 -12.52 -0.26 8.71
N VAL A 172 -12.26 0.89 8.10
CA VAL A 172 -12.62 2.20 8.67
C VAL A 172 -13.76 2.77 7.84
N TYR A 173 -14.88 3.12 8.48
CA TYR A 173 -15.98 3.76 7.76
C TYR A 173 -15.57 5.16 7.26
N TYR A 174 -15.93 5.50 6.03
CA TYR A 174 -15.84 6.86 5.47
C TYR A 174 -17.06 7.71 5.92
N PRO A 175 -17.06 9.05 5.82
CA PRO A 175 -16.23 9.90 4.95
C PRO A 175 -14.85 10.28 5.51
N ILE A 176 -14.65 10.34 6.83
CA ILE A 176 -13.41 10.85 7.44
C ILE A 176 -12.34 9.76 7.46
N GLY A 177 -11.17 10.02 6.85
CA GLY A 177 -10.07 9.07 6.77
C GLY A 177 -9.49 8.72 8.14
N GLY A 178 -9.43 7.41 8.43
CA GLY A 178 -8.73 6.87 9.59
C GLY A 178 -7.44 6.14 9.23
N ARG A 179 -7.09 5.14 10.03
CA ARG A 179 -5.86 4.36 9.86
C ARG A 179 -6.08 2.89 10.21
N ILE A 180 -5.61 1.99 9.36
CA ILE A 180 -5.45 0.58 9.67
C ILE A 180 -3.96 0.30 9.75
N GLU A 181 -3.50 -0.29 10.85
CA GLU A 181 -2.08 -0.54 11.07
C GLU A 181 -1.80 -1.92 11.65
N LEU A 182 -0.88 -2.65 11.01
CA LEU A 182 -0.40 -3.95 11.46
C LEU A 182 1.09 -3.83 11.80
N GLY A 183 1.49 -4.19 13.00
CA GLY A 183 2.88 -4.11 13.44
C GLY A 183 3.32 -5.39 14.13
N SER A 184 4.43 -5.97 13.69
CA SER A 184 4.94 -7.22 14.24
C SER A 184 6.35 -7.07 14.81
N SER A 185 6.55 -7.51 16.04
CA SER A 185 7.80 -7.51 16.79
C SER A 185 8.21 -8.96 17.08
N GLY A 186 9.46 -9.31 16.80
CA GLY A 186 9.99 -10.67 16.96
C GLY A 186 10.89 -10.86 18.18
N SER A 187 11.20 -9.78 18.90
CA SER A 187 12.16 -9.77 20.01
C SER A 187 11.80 -8.71 21.04
N SER A 188 12.58 -8.61 22.12
CA SER A 188 12.38 -7.56 23.11
C SER A 188 12.75 -6.19 22.57
N GLY A 189 11.89 -5.21 22.83
CA GLY A 189 12.15 -3.80 22.56
C GLY A 189 10.90 -2.95 22.67
N THR A 190 11.07 -1.63 22.57
CA THR A 190 9.94 -0.68 22.61
C THR A 190 9.57 -0.23 21.20
N VAL A 191 8.33 -0.49 20.79
CA VAL A 191 7.70 0.16 19.64
C VAL A 191 7.03 1.44 20.14
N GLY A 192 7.31 2.58 19.52
CA GLY A 192 6.70 3.86 19.87
C GLY A 192 5.23 3.95 19.46
N LEU A 193 4.46 4.74 20.19
CA LEU A 193 3.09 5.14 19.87
C LEU A 193 3.05 6.65 19.65
N THR A 194 2.64 7.05 18.46
CA THR A 194 2.56 8.46 18.06
C THR A 194 1.12 8.84 17.79
N TYR A 195 0.72 10.02 18.27
CA TYR A 195 -0.58 10.62 17.96
C TYR A 195 -0.37 11.84 17.07
N GLN A 196 -0.97 11.83 15.89
CA GLN A 196 -1.00 12.97 14.99
C GLN A 196 -2.44 13.22 14.56
N ASP A 197 -2.96 14.40 14.85
CA ASP A 197 -4.36 14.79 14.54
C ASP A 197 -5.38 13.74 15.04
N ASP A 198 -5.20 13.28 16.29
CA ASP A 198 -5.97 12.22 16.95
C ASP A 198 -5.86 10.81 16.34
N LEU A 199 -5.07 10.61 15.26
CA LEU A 199 -4.74 9.30 14.72
C LEU A 199 -3.53 8.69 15.42
N LEU A 200 -3.73 7.49 15.97
CA LEU A 200 -2.69 6.68 16.58
C LEU A 200 -1.90 5.92 15.52
N SER A 201 -0.58 5.86 15.66
CA SER A 201 0.31 5.12 14.76
C SER A 201 1.47 4.48 15.51
N LEU A 202 2.09 3.46 14.91
CA LEU A 202 3.27 2.80 15.46
C LEU A 202 4.55 3.43 14.90
N SER A 203 5.61 3.41 15.71
CA SER A 203 6.96 3.82 15.30
C SER A 203 7.97 2.74 15.69
N PHE A 204 8.50 2.05 14.70
CA PHE A 204 9.43 0.94 14.92
C PHE A 204 10.87 1.42 14.93
N PRO A 205 11.68 1.06 15.95
CA PRO A 205 13.13 1.19 15.88
C PRO A 205 13.69 0.36 14.73
N THR A 206 14.80 0.82 14.14
CA THR A 206 15.44 0.16 12.99
C THR A 206 16.14 -1.15 13.36
N ASP A 207 16.57 -1.29 14.62
CA ASP A 207 17.33 -2.41 15.18
C ASP A 207 16.44 -3.46 15.84
N LEU A 208 15.14 -3.18 16.00
CA LEU A 208 14.19 -4.14 16.57
C LEU A 208 13.94 -5.29 15.60
N GLU A 209 14.20 -6.53 16.02
CA GLU A 209 13.81 -7.69 15.22
C GLU A 209 12.28 -7.77 15.13
N ARG A 210 11.79 -8.08 13.93
CA ARG A 210 10.36 -8.11 13.60
C ARG A 210 9.90 -9.55 13.41
N ALA A 211 8.60 -9.79 13.54
CA ALA A 211 7.98 -11.08 13.25
C ALA A 211 7.26 -11.04 11.89
N ASP A 212 6.64 -12.14 11.48
CA ASP A 212 5.96 -12.20 10.18
C ASP A 212 4.52 -11.69 10.23
N VAL A 213 4.06 -11.14 9.11
CA VAL A 213 2.68 -10.75 8.86
C VAL A 213 2.15 -11.52 7.65
N SER A 214 1.01 -12.20 7.80
CA SER A 214 0.35 -12.96 6.74
C SER A 214 -1.08 -12.50 6.55
N LEU A 215 -1.44 -12.20 5.31
CA LEU A 215 -2.80 -11.93 4.85
C LEU A 215 -3.19 -12.99 3.80
N ASP A 216 -4.24 -13.74 4.10
CA ASP A 216 -4.83 -14.73 3.19
C ASP A 216 -6.34 -14.54 3.10
N HIS A 217 -6.88 -14.42 1.88
CA HIS A 217 -8.29 -14.10 1.63
C HIS A 217 -8.82 -12.92 2.47
N SER A 218 -7.99 -11.92 2.73
CA SER A 218 -8.27 -10.85 3.69
C SER A 218 -8.31 -9.48 3.02
N ARG A 219 -9.11 -8.56 3.57
CA ARG A 219 -9.22 -7.18 3.09
C ARG A 219 -8.93 -6.19 4.21
N LEU A 220 -8.05 -5.22 3.94
CA LEU A 220 -7.90 -4.00 4.74
C LEU A 220 -8.46 -2.85 3.91
N ASP A 221 -9.51 -2.18 4.40
CA ASP A 221 -10.19 -1.09 3.68
C ASP A 221 -10.19 0.20 4.51
N ALA A 222 -9.36 1.15 4.08
CA ALA A 222 -9.23 2.47 4.69
C ALA A 222 -9.67 3.58 3.72
N ARG A 223 -10.43 3.26 2.66
CA ARG A 223 -10.88 4.26 1.69
C ARG A 223 -11.72 5.35 2.36
N ALA A 224 -11.54 6.59 1.95
CA ALA A 224 -12.18 7.76 2.57
C ALA A 224 -12.36 8.92 1.60
N GLU A 225 -13.14 9.93 2.00
CA GLU A 225 -13.29 11.17 1.22
C GLU A 225 -11.99 11.98 1.19
N ASN A 226 -11.21 11.89 2.27
CA ASN A 226 -9.90 12.50 2.44
C ASN A 226 -9.11 11.73 3.51
N GLY A 227 -7.83 11.45 3.28
CA GLY A 227 -7.00 10.60 4.15
C GLY A 227 -7.29 9.11 3.97
N GLY A 228 -7.14 8.34 5.05
CA GLY A 228 -7.31 6.89 5.02
C GLY A 228 -6.00 6.16 4.72
N ASN A 229 -5.28 5.77 5.78
CA ASN A 229 -3.94 5.18 5.66
C ASN A 229 -3.95 3.69 5.99
N ILE A 230 -3.11 2.93 5.29
CA ILE A 230 -2.79 1.55 5.65
C ILE A 230 -1.28 1.46 5.87
N ALA A 231 -0.87 0.92 7.02
CA ALA A 231 0.54 0.68 7.32
C ALA A 231 0.75 -0.77 7.79
N ILE A 232 1.77 -1.45 7.27
CA ILE A 232 2.14 -2.80 7.69
C ILE A 232 3.64 -2.86 7.92
N THR A 233 4.05 -3.25 9.13
CA THR A 233 5.45 -3.40 9.52
C THR A 233 5.74 -4.82 10.01
N GLY A 234 6.78 -5.46 9.44
CA GLY A 234 7.21 -6.80 9.85
C GLY A 234 8.57 -7.25 9.34
N ARG A 235 8.89 -8.52 9.51
CA ARG A 235 10.09 -9.17 8.95
C ARG A 235 9.81 -9.64 7.53
N SER A 236 8.87 -10.56 7.38
CA SER A 236 8.29 -10.92 6.10
C SER A 236 6.79 -10.62 6.06
N LEU A 237 6.31 -10.14 4.92
CA LEU A 237 4.91 -9.87 4.63
C LEU A 237 4.44 -10.73 3.46
N SER A 238 3.44 -11.58 3.69
CA SER A 238 2.77 -12.37 2.66
C SER A 238 1.35 -11.86 2.45
N ILE A 239 0.98 -11.55 1.21
CA ILE A 239 -0.36 -11.13 0.79
C ILE A 239 -0.82 -12.08 -0.32
N SER A 240 -1.79 -12.93 -0.01
CA SER A 240 -2.17 -14.09 -0.84
C SER A 240 -3.68 -14.37 -0.81
N GLY A 241 -4.15 -15.35 -1.57
CA GLY A 241 -5.57 -15.75 -1.60
C GLY A 241 -6.51 -14.66 -2.12
N GLY A 242 -6.06 -13.80 -3.04
CA GLY A 242 -6.85 -12.65 -3.51
C GLY A 242 -7.06 -11.58 -2.43
N SER A 243 -6.14 -11.45 -1.47
CA SER A 243 -6.22 -10.42 -0.43
C SER A 243 -6.15 -9.01 -1.03
N GLU A 244 -6.74 -8.02 -0.35
CA GLU A 244 -6.85 -6.65 -0.85
C GLU A 244 -6.44 -5.62 0.21
N LEU A 245 -5.54 -4.71 -0.14
CA LEU A 245 -5.25 -3.50 0.62
C LEU A 245 -5.82 -2.31 -0.13
N LEU A 246 -6.86 -1.67 0.42
CA LEU A 246 -7.62 -0.61 -0.24
C LEU A 246 -7.52 0.71 0.50
N ALA A 247 -6.84 1.67 -0.12
CA ALA A 247 -6.94 3.10 0.17
C ALA A 247 -7.50 3.83 -1.06
N GLY A 248 -7.72 5.14 -0.97
CA GLY A 248 -8.28 5.92 -2.06
C GLY A 248 -9.63 6.55 -1.75
N ILE A 249 -10.27 7.09 -2.79
CA ILE A 249 -11.53 7.84 -2.68
C ILE A 249 -12.65 7.04 -3.38
N PRO A 250 -13.68 6.57 -2.65
CA PRO A 250 -14.80 5.85 -3.23
C PRO A 250 -15.63 6.72 -4.18
N ALA A 251 -16.35 6.09 -5.11
CA ALA A 251 -17.24 6.79 -6.03
C ALA A 251 -18.30 7.58 -5.25
N GLY A 252 -18.60 8.80 -5.71
CA GLY A 252 -19.56 9.70 -5.06
C GLY A 252 -18.96 10.55 -3.95
N PHE A 253 -17.70 10.33 -3.58
CA PHE A 253 -17.01 11.10 -2.54
C PHE A 253 -15.91 12.00 -3.13
N GLY A 254 -15.49 12.94 -2.30
CA GLY A 254 -14.33 13.79 -2.54
C GLY A 254 -14.69 15.13 -3.16
N PHE A 255 -13.78 16.07 -3.01
CA PHE A 255 -13.91 17.43 -3.52
C PHE A 255 -12.57 17.89 -4.11
N LYS A 256 -12.58 19.03 -4.79
CA LYS A 256 -11.34 19.61 -5.33
C LYS A 256 -10.39 19.94 -4.18
N GLY A 257 -9.28 19.19 -4.08
CA GLY A 257 -8.31 19.30 -3.00
C GLY A 257 -8.28 18.11 -2.06
N SER A 258 -9.25 17.19 -2.15
CA SER A 258 -9.17 15.88 -1.48
C SER A 258 -7.90 15.13 -1.87
N GLN A 259 -7.29 14.49 -0.89
CA GLN A 259 -6.11 13.66 -1.02
C GLN A 259 -6.36 12.36 -0.27
N ALA A 260 -6.31 11.22 -0.96
CA ALA A 260 -6.30 9.92 -0.29
C ALA A 260 -5.01 9.73 0.51
N GLY A 261 -5.11 9.01 1.63
CA GLY A 261 -3.96 8.60 2.44
C GLY A 261 -3.15 7.51 1.75
N ASP A 262 -2.00 7.16 2.33
CA ASP A 262 -1.00 6.29 1.69
C ASP A 262 -1.12 4.83 2.17
N ILE A 263 -0.59 3.92 1.35
CA ILE A 263 -0.33 2.52 1.75
C ILE A 263 1.18 2.35 1.91
N THR A 264 1.62 1.97 3.11
CA THR A 264 3.05 1.80 3.44
C THR A 264 3.33 0.38 3.92
N LEU A 265 4.24 -0.32 3.25
CA LEU A 265 4.71 -1.65 3.62
C LEU A 265 6.21 -1.59 3.96
N ASP A 266 6.56 -1.94 5.19
CA ASP A 266 7.93 -1.97 5.69
C ASP A 266 8.28 -3.37 6.22
N ALA A 267 9.04 -4.14 5.44
CA ALA A 267 9.42 -5.51 5.79
C ALA A 267 10.93 -5.72 5.70
N THR A 268 11.62 -6.04 6.79
CA THR A 268 13.10 -6.10 6.79
C THR A 268 13.68 -7.15 5.83
N GLU A 269 12.96 -8.24 5.58
CA GLU A 269 13.38 -9.34 4.71
C GLU A 269 12.62 -9.37 3.39
N ALA A 270 11.29 -9.56 3.41
CA ALA A 270 10.55 -9.80 2.17
C ALA A 270 9.12 -9.28 2.18
N VAL A 271 8.66 -8.83 1.01
CA VAL A 271 7.25 -8.63 0.69
C VAL A 271 6.88 -9.53 -0.49
N ARG A 272 5.85 -10.37 -0.31
CA ARG A 272 5.29 -11.21 -1.37
C ARG A 272 3.81 -10.86 -1.57
N VAL A 273 3.46 -10.47 -2.80
CA VAL A 273 2.07 -10.25 -3.23
C VAL A 273 1.77 -11.26 -4.32
N ASP A 274 0.77 -12.12 -4.10
CA ASP A 274 0.58 -13.32 -4.92
C ASP A 274 -0.90 -13.68 -5.08
N GLN A 275 -1.19 -14.64 -5.96
CA GLN A 275 -2.51 -15.26 -6.14
C GLN A 275 -3.62 -14.23 -6.35
N ALA A 276 -3.44 -13.36 -7.35
CA ALA A 276 -4.37 -12.29 -7.69
C ALA A 276 -4.69 -11.28 -6.56
N SER A 277 -3.84 -11.20 -5.54
CA SER A 277 -3.97 -10.18 -4.48
C SER A 277 -3.69 -8.78 -5.01
N SER A 278 -4.29 -7.76 -4.39
CA SER A 278 -4.17 -6.37 -4.83
C SER A 278 -3.78 -5.41 -3.70
N ILE A 279 -2.93 -4.44 -4.06
CA ILE A 279 -2.64 -3.26 -3.25
C ILE A 279 -3.06 -2.06 -4.08
N ALA A 280 -4.14 -1.39 -3.68
CA ALA A 280 -4.79 -0.37 -4.47
C ALA A 280 -5.06 0.90 -3.66
N ASN A 281 -4.54 2.02 -4.15
CA ASN A 281 -4.89 3.37 -3.76
C ASN A 281 -5.64 4.03 -4.91
N LEU A 282 -6.96 3.94 -4.90
CA LEU A 282 -7.79 4.20 -6.08
C LEU A 282 -8.77 5.36 -5.86
N VAL A 283 -8.71 6.38 -6.72
CA VAL A 283 -9.81 7.35 -6.86
C VAL A 283 -10.79 6.79 -7.87
N ALA A 284 -11.99 6.41 -7.42
CA ALA A 284 -12.91 5.58 -8.20
C ALA A 284 -13.60 6.32 -9.36
N ALA A 285 -13.90 5.57 -10.42
CA ALA A 285 -14.71 6.02 -11.55
C ALA A 285 -16.18 6.26 -11.17
N ALA A 286 -16.93 6.87 -12.09
CA ALA A 286 -18.38 6.93 -11.98
C ALA A 286 -18.98 5.53 -12.18
N THR A 287 -20.13 5.30 -11.55
CA THR A 287 -21.03 4.18 -11.86
C THR A 287 -22.36 4.73 -12.37
N ASP A 288 -23.29 3.88 -12.82
CA ASP A 288 -24.58 4.30 -13.41
C ASP A 288 -25.37 5.29 -12.55
N PHE A 289 -25.22 5.20 -11.23
CA PHE A 289 -25.99 6.01 -10.28
C PHE A 289 -25.13 6.83 -9.31
N VAL A 290 -23.81 6.69 -9.35
CA VAL A 290 -22.89 7.36 -8.42
C VAL A 290 -21.83 8.11 -9.22
N PRO A 291 -21.68 9.44 -9.04
CA PRO A 291 -20.69 10.20 -9.79
C PRO A 291 -19.27 9.74 -9.47
N ALA A 292 -18.33 10.06 -10.37
CA ALA A 292 -16.92 9.77 -10.15
C ALA A 292 -16.40 10.45 -8.87
N ALA A 293 -15.42 9.80 -8.23
CA ALA A 293 -14.72 10.40 -7.10
C ALA A 293 -13.90 11.63 -7.55
N ILE A 294 -13.74 12.61 -6.66
CA ILE A 294 -12.93 13.82 -6.91
C ILE A 294 -11.82 13.94 -5.87
N GLY A 295 -10.58 13.96 -6.32
CA GLY A 295 -9.39 14.11 -5.47
C GLY A 295 -8.19 13.38 -6.05
N ASN A 296 -7.05 13.51 -5.39
CA ASN A 296 -5.83 12.83 -5.79
C ASN A 296 -5.69 11.49 -5.07
N ALA A 297 -5.20 10.47 -5.77
CA ALA A 297 -4.83 9.20 -5.15
C ALA A 297 -3.60 9.38 -4.23
N GLY A 298 -3.52 8.59 -3.17
CA GLY A 298 -2.34 8.51 -2.31
C GLY A 298 -1.32 7.54 -2.89
N ASN A 299 -0.12 7.56 -2.35
CA ASN A 299 1.01 6.76 -2.81
C ASN A 299 0.95 5.31 -2.28
N ILE A 300 1.72 4.45 -2.93
CA ILE A 300 2.12 3.14 -2.38
C ILE A 300 3.63 3.17 -2.15
N HIS A 301 4.05 2.93 -0.91
CA HIS A 301 5.45 2.84 -0.52
C HIS A 301 5.78 1.44 -0.03
N ILE A 302 6.81 0.83 -0.60
CA ILE A 302 7.30 -0.50 -0.22
C ILE A 302 8.78 -0.40 0.07
N SER A 303 9.17 -0.70 1.32
CA SER A 303 10.57 -0.82 1.74
C SER A 303 10.83 -2.23 2.22
N THR A 304 11.78 -2.93 1.59
CA THR A 304 12.06 -4.32 1.95
C THR A 304 13.46 -4.83 1.61
N GLY A 305 13.80 -6.05 2.03
CA GLY A 305 14.94 -6.79 1.50
C GLY A 305 14.68 -7.24 0.07
N SER A 306 13.57 -7.94 -0.17
CA SER A 306 13.15 -8.41 -1.49
C SER A 306 11.65 -8.26 -1.72
N LEU A 307 11.24 -7.84 -2.92
CA LEU A 307 9.84 -7.78 -3.33
C LEU A 307 9.55 -8.81 -4.43
N SER A 308 8.45 -9.54 -4.29
CA SER A 308 7.91 -10.41 -5.35
C SER A 308 6.43 -10.14 -5.56
N VAL A 309 6.04 -9.76 -6.78
CA VAL A 309 4.65 -9.57 -7.20
C VAL A 309 4.36 -10.57 -8.32
N LEU A 310 3.52 -11.55 -8.02
CA LEU A 310 3.42 -12.80 -8.78
C LEU A 310 1.96 -13.15 -9.08
N ASN A 311 1.77 -14.05 -10.06
CA ASN A 311 0.50 -14.73 -10.35
C ASN A 311 -0.72 -13.79 -10.34
N ARG A 312 -0.70 -12.79 -11.23
CA ARG A 312 -1.78 -11.82 -11.44
C ARG A 312 -2.03 -10.85 -10.29
N ALA A 313 -1.10 -10.76 -9.33
CA ALA A 313 -1.14 -9.71 -8.32
C ALA A 313 -1.08 -8.31 -8.96
N VAL A 314 -1.61 -7.30 -8.26
CA VAL A 314 -1.68 -5.92 -8.77
C VAL A 314 -1.22 -4.91 -7.72
N LEU A 315 -0.38 -3.96 -8.14
CA LEU A 315 -0.12 -2.72 -7.41
C LEU A 315 -0.75 -1.56 -8.19
N SER A 316 -1.59 -0.73 -7.57
CA SER A 316 -2.26 0.36 -8.27
C SER A 316 -2.38 1.61 -7.42
N SER A 317 -1.85 2.74 -7.88
CA SER A 317 -2.04 4.07 -7.26
C SER A 317 -2.73 5.00 -8.27
N SER A 318 -3.85 4.53 -8.82
CA SER A 318 -4.50 5.12 -9.99
C SER A 318 -5.67 6.03 -9.64
N THR A 319 -6.00 6.94 -10.55
CA THR A 319 -7.22 7.73 -10.51
C THR A 319 -8.07 7.42 -11.72
N LEU A 320 -9.21 6.77 -11.50
CA LEU A 320 -10.25 6.50 -12.51
C LEU A 320 -11.41 7.52 -12.46
N GLY A 321 -11.43 8.36 -11.43
CA GLY A 321 -12.29 9.54 -11.30
C GLY A 321 -11.58 10.83 -11.74
N ARG A 322 -11.71 11.89 -10.94
CA ARG A 322 -11.11 13.20 -11.22
C ARG A 322 -10.00 13.58 -10.25
N GLY A 323 -8.77 13.67 -10.75
CA GLY A 323 -7.61 14.16 -10.01
C GLY A 323 -6.34 13.45 -10.45
N ASN A 324 -5.22 13.71 -9.78
CA ASN A 324 -3.94 13.09 -10.12
C ASN A 324 -3.85 11.67 -9.54
N ALA A 325 -3.10 10.80 -10.21
CA ALA A 325 -2.68 9.52 -9.66
C ALA A 325 -1.55 9.72 -8.62
N GLY A 326 -1.43 8.77 -7.69
CA GLY A 326 -0.33 8.75 -6.71
C GLY A 326 0.84 7.95 -7.25
N SER A 327 2.02 8.09 -6.66
CA SER A 327 3.21 7.37 -7.09
C SER A 327 3.36 6.01 -6.42
N ILE A 328 4.03 5.09 -7.11
CA ILE A 328 4.47 3.81 -6.54
C ILE A 328 5.97 3.86 -6.32
N ILE A 329 6.42 3.74 -5.08
CA ILE A 329 7.82 3.81 -4.68
C ILE A 329 8.23 2.48 -4.06
N ILE A 330 9.20 1.81 -4.67
CA ILE A 330 9.72 0.51 -4.26
C ILE A 330 11.21 0.65 -3.97
N ASN A 331 11.59 0.40 -2.73
CA ASN A 331 12.97 0.32 -2.27
C ASN A 331 13.22 -1.10 -1.74
N ALA A 332 13.88 -1.94 -2.53
CA ALA A 332 14.19 -3.31 -2.14
C ALA A 332 15.70 -3.54 -2.16
N ARG A 333 16.32 -3.91 -1.04
CA ARG A 333 17.80 -4.02 -0.93
C ARG A 333 18.40 -5.00 -1.97
N ASP A 334 17.78 -6.15 -2.17
CA ASP A 334 18.37 -7.26 -2.91
C ASP A 334 17.72 -7.47 -4.30
N ARG A 335 16.39 -7.65 -4.34
CA ARG A 335 15.68 -7.97 -5.59
C ARG A 335 14.25 -7.46 -5.62
N VAL A 336 13.79 -7.08 -6.82
CA VAL A 336 12.39 -6.92 -7.19
C VAL A 336 12.06 -7.86 -8.34
N GLU A 337 11.02 -8.67 -8.17
CA GLU A 337 10.50 -9.58 -9.19
C GLU A 337 9.04 -9.30 -9.50
N PHE A 338 8.78 -9.18 -10.81
CA PHE A 338 7.47 -9.08 -11.39
C PHE A 338 7.26 -10.26 -12.36
N ASP A 339 6.38 -11.21 -12.01
CA ASP A 339 5.94 -12.32 -12.87
C ASP A 339 4.41 -12.28 -13.07
N GLN A 340 3.93 -12.28 -14.33
CA GLN A 340 2.49 -12.31 -14.68
C GLN A 340 1.61 -11.31 -13.90
N ASN A 341 2.07 -10.07 -13.70
CA ASN A 341 1.39 -9.08 -12.84
C ASN A 341 1.26 -7.71 -13.53
N ALA A 342 0.61 -6.78 -12.82
CA ALA A 342 0.42 -5.41 -13.26
C ALA A 342 0.78 -4.39 -12.17
N VAL A 343 1.50 -3.34 -12.54
CA VAL A 343 1.74 -2.16 -11.69
C VAL A 343 1.21 -0.92 -12.41
N PHE A 344 0.29 -0.20 -11.78
CA PHE A 344 -0.43 0.93 -12.38
C PHE A 344 -0.30 2.21 -11.55
N SER A 345 -0.04 3.32 -12.21
CA SER A 345 -0.10 4.66 -11.62
C SER A 345 -0.76 5.62 -12.62
N ASN A 346 -1.97 5.25 -13.02
CA ASN A 346 -2.61 5.79 -14.21
C ASN A 346 -3.68 6.82 -13.87
N THR A 347 -3.92 7.75 -14.79
CA THR A 347 -5.17 8.54 -14.78
C THR A 347 -6.09 8.17 -15.93
N GLY A 348 -7.35 7.90 -15.61
CA GLY A 348 -8.46 7.74 -16.54
C GLY A 348 -9.70 8.40 -15.93
N GLU A 349 -10.62 8.92 -16.74
CA GLU A 349 -11.98 9.21 -16.27
C GLU A 349 -12.88 8.33 -17.13
N ILE A 350 -13.58 7.38 -16.51
CA ILE A 350 -14.45 6.45 -17.25
C ILE A 350 -15.90 6.84 -16.95
N SER A 351 -16.69 7.08 -17.99
CA SER A 351 -18.13 7.30 -17.87
C SER A 351 -18.83 6.00 -17.44
N PRO A 352 -20.05 6.07 -16.90
CA PRO A 352 -20.82 4.86 -16.59
C PRO A 352 -21.04 3.95 -17.81
N SER A 353 -21.14 4.54 -19.01
CA SER A 353 -21.24 3.82 -20.29
C SER A 353 -19.92 3.19 -20.76
N GLY A 354 -18.87 3.20 -19.93
CA GLY A 354 -17.54 2.70 -20.27
C GLY A 354 -16.76 3.59 -21.24
N GLN A 355 -17.27 4.78 -21.56
CA GLN A 355 -16.62 5.72 -22.45
C GLN A 355 -15.57 6.53 -21.68
N VAL A 356 -14.33 6.55 -22.15
CA VAL A 356 -13.29 7.36 -21.52
C VAL A 356 -13.59 8.85 -21.71
N ILE A 357 -13.90 9.53 -20.61
CA ILE A 357 -13.94 10.98 -20.51
C ILE A 357 -12.48 11.43 -20.35
N ARG A 358 -12.08 12.50 -21.04
CA ARG A 358 -10.67 12.92 -21.10
C ARG A 358 -10.14 13.29 -19.70
N ALA A 359 -9.46 12.35 -19.04
CA ALA A 359 -8.84 12.53 -17.74
C ALA A 359 -7.97 13.80 -17.74
N SER A 360 -8.19 14.72 -16.79
CA SER A 360 -7.38 15.96 -16.70
C SER A 360 -6.20 15.85 -15.74
N GLY A 361 -6.19 14.83 -14.88
CA GLY A 361 -5.13 14.61 -13.90
C GLY A 361 -3.87 13.98 -14.49
N ARG A 362 -2.74 14.21 -13.82
CA ARG A 362 -1.43 13.66 -14.18
C ARG A 362 -1.27 12.23 -13.67
N GLY A 363 -0.64 11.36 -14.46
CA GLY A 363 -0.15 10.05 -14.00
C GLY A 363 0.88 10.23 -12.88
N GLY A 364 0.95 9.26 -11.96
CA GLY A 364 1.95 9.25 -10.90
C GLY A 364 3.19 8.48 -11.34
N ASP A 365 4.33 8.71 -10.70
CA ASP A 365 5.57 8.06 -11.10
C ASP A 365 5.67 6.64 -10.55
N ILE A 366 6.40 5.77 -11.25
CA ILE A 366 6.86 4.47 -10.72
C ILE A 366 8.37 4.59 -10.48
N ARG A 367 8.79 4.44 -9.23
CA ARG A 367 10.20 4.49 -8.81
C ARG A 367 10.62 3.16 -8.20
N ILE A 368 11.67 2.55 -8.75
CA ILE A 368 12.21 1.28 -8.27
C ILE A 368 13.71 1.45 -8.01
N SER A 369 14.13 1.17 -6.77
CA SER A 369 15.53 1.11 -6.38
C SER A 369 15.85 -0.27 -5.80
N THR A 370 16.77 -1.02 -6.42
CA THR A 370 17.07 -2.39 -5.97
C THR A 370 18.42 -2.94 -6.41
N GLY A 371 18.90 -4.03 -5.80
CA GLY A 371 20.05 -4.77 -6.31
C GLY A 371 19.80 -5.36 -7.70
N SER A 372 18.66 -6.02 -7.90
CA SER A 372 18.27 -6.62 -9.18
C SER A 372 16.78 -6.47 -9.47
N LEU A 373 16.43 -6.07 -10.68
CA LEU A 373 15.05 -5.99 -11.15
C LEU A 373 14.80 -7.00 -12.26
N SER A 374 13.75 -7.81 -12.13
CA SER A 374 13.30 -8.71 -13.20
C SER A 374 11.81 -8.58 -13.48
N LEU A 375 11.45 -8.37 -14.74
CA LEU A 375 10.08 -8.45 -15.25
C LEU A 375 9.99 -9.61 -16.25
N ARG A 376 9.01 -10.49 -16.07
CA ARG A 376 8.86 -11.71 -16.87
C ARG A 376 7.39 -12.02 -17.17
N LYS A 377 7.19 -12.88 -18.16
CA LYS A 377 5.89 -13.49 -18.53
C LYS A 377 4.77 -12.46 -18.65
N GLY A 378 5.00 -11.40 -19.43
CA GLY A 378 4.02 -10.35 -19.69
C GLY A 378 3.75 -9.43 -18.51
N ALA A 379 4.63 -9.36 -17.50
CA ALA A 379 4.52 -8.35 -16.45
C ALA A 379 4.67 -6.94 -17.03
N PHE A 380 3.87 -5.98 -16.55
CA PHE A 380 3.95 -4.60 -17.04
C PHE A 380 3.91 -3.55 -15.93
N LEU A 381 4.74 -2.51 -16.12
CA LEU A 381 4.75 -1.28 -15.32
C LEU A 381 4.14 -0.17 -16.16
N THR A 382 3.10 0.48 -15.65
CA THR A 382 2.39 1.53 -16.40
C THR A 382 2.22 2.77 -15.55
N SER A 383 2.71 3.89 -16.08
CA SER A 383 2.56 5.23 -15.54
C SER A 383 1.98 6.12 -16.64
N SER A 384 0.66 6.05 -16.85
CA SER A 384 0.01 6.62 -18.03
C SER A 384 -1.11 7.60 -17.71
N THR A 385 -1.61 8.28 -18.74
CA THR A 385 -2.84 9.08 -18.67
C THR A 385 -3.69 8.86 -19.93
N LEU A 386 -5.00 8.75 -19.74
CA LEU A 386 -5.98 8.59 -20.82
C LEU A 386 -6.60 9.92 -21.25
N GLY A 387 -5.96 11.06 -20.97
CA GLY A 387 -6.54 12.36 -21.28
C GLY A 387 -5.57 13.53 -21.48
N ARG A 388 -5.88 14.68 -20.89
CA ARG A 388 -5.15 15.95 -21.07
C ARG A 388 -3.98 16.12 -20.09
N GLY A 389 -3.98 15.40 -18.96
CA GLY A 389 -2.87 15.41 -18.02
C GLY A 389 -1.62 14.76 -18.61
N ASN A 390 -0.44 15.05 -18.08
CA ASN A 390 0.78 14.35 -18.52
C ASN A 390 0.88 12.98 -17.85
N ALA A 391 1.54 12.03 -18.50
CA ALA A 391 1.92 10.77 -17.89
C ALA A 391 3.01 10.99 -16.82
N GLY A 392 3.09 10.08 -15.85
CA GLY A 392 4.21 10.04 -14.90
C GLY A 392 5.41 9.32 -15.52
N SER A 393 6.58 9.40 -14.90
CA SER A 393 7.81 8.75 -15.37
C SER A 393 8.02 7.39 -14.70
N ILE A 394 8.73 6.50 -15.39
CA ILE A 394 9.24 5.25 -14.82
C ILE A 394 10.74 5.42 -14.59
N ILE A 395 11.17 5.28 -13.33
CA ILE A 395 12.56 5.51 -12.91
C ILE A 395 13.06 4.25 -12.21
N ILE A 396 14.09 3.64 -12.79
CA ILE A 396 14.68 2.38 -12.31
C ILE A 396 16.16 2.62 -11.99
N ASN A 397 16.55 2.33 -10.76
CA ASN A 397 17.94 2.31 -10.31
C ASN A 397 18.26 0.90 -9.80
N ALA A 398 19.06 0.13 -10.53
CA ALA A 398 19.43 -1.21 -10.07
C ALA A 398 20.79 -1.70 -10.55
N HIS A 399 21.46 -2.62 -9.85
CA HIS A 399 22.74 -3.15 -10.38
C HIS A 399 22.54 -4.00 -11.64
N ARG A 400 21.42 -4.72 -11.75
CA ARG A 400 21.02 -5.48 -12.94
C ARG A 400 19.54 -5.30 -13.22
N VAL A 401 19.19 -5.13 -14.50
CA VAL A 401 17.81 -5.06 -14.98
C VAL A 401 17.59 -6.08 -16.10
N GLU A 402 16.59 -6.93 -15.96
CA GLU A 402 16.19 -7.94 -16.94
C GLU A 402 14.69 -7.85 -17.25
N LEU A 403 14.34 -7.64 -18.51
CA LEU A 403 12.97 -7.72 -19.01
C LEU A 403 12.90 -8.83 -20.06
N SER A 404 11.88 -9.69 -19.98
CA SER A 404 11.72 -10.85 -20.86
C SER A 404 10.27 -11.28 -21.03
N ASP A 405 10.03 -12.12 -22.03
CA ASP A 405 8.76 -12.79 -22.31
C ASP A 405 7.60 -11.78 -22.40
N LEU A 406 7.70 -10.83 -23.33
CA LEU A 406 6.71 -9.78 -23.58
C LEU A 406 6.45 -8.84 -22.37
N SER A 407 7.34 -8.80 -21.39
CA SER A 407 7.25 -7.83 -20.29
C SER A 407 7.53 -6.40 -20.77
N SER A 408 6.84 -5.41 -20.19
CA SER A 408 6.93 -4.04 -20.71
C SER A 408 6.90 -2.95 -19.63
N ALA A 409 7.54 -1.82 -19.92
CA ALA A 409 7.38 -0.58 -19.15
C ALA A 409 6.77 0.50 -20.05
N PHE A 410 5.60 1.01 -19.69
CA PHE A 410 4.80 1.98 -20.44
C PHE A 410 4.65 3.29 -19.68
N SER A 411 5.11 4.37 -20.28
CA SER A 411 4.89 5.73 -19.80
C SER A 411 4.30 6.56 -20.94
N ASN A 412 3.01 6.40 -21.18
CA ASN A 412 2.33 6.91 -22.36
C ASN A 412 1.12 7.80 -22.07
N THR A 413 0.78 8.64 -23.03
CA THR A 413 -0.47 9.39 -23.04
C THR A 413 -1.37 8.98 -24.17
N GLY A 414 -2.64 8.74 -23.85
CA GLY A 414 -3.59 8.14 -24.76
C GLY A 414 -3.52 6.62 -24.68
N ASP A 415 -4.70 6.00 -24.70
CA ASP A 415 -4.87 4.60 -25.04
C ASP A 415 -6.03 4.55 -26.05
N ILE A 416 -6.04 3.50 -26.86
CA ILE A 416 -7.13 3.23 -27.76
C ILE A 416 -8.28 2.72 -26.88
N SER A 417 -9.44 3.37 -26.92
CA SER A 417 -10.60 2.83 -26.21
C SER A 417 -10.90 1.41 -26.71
N PRO A 418 -11.55 0.54 -25.92
CA PRO A 418 -11.81 -0.85 -26.31
C PRO A 418 -12.52 -1.02 -27.66
N ASP A 419 -13.22 0.01 -28.14
CA ASP A 419 -13.89 0.10 -29.44
C ASP A 419 -13.00 0.61 -30.60
N GLY A 420 -11.71 0.81 -30.35
CA GLY A 420 -10.76 1.26 -31.37
C GLY A 420 -10.70 2.77 -31.56
N GLN A 421 -11.42 3.59 -30.77
CA GLN A 421 -11.34 5.05 -30.92
C GLN A 421 -10.06 5.61 -30.30
N VAL A 422 -9.34 6.39 -31.09
CA VAL A 422 -8.19 7.16 -30.62
C VAL A 422 -8.71 8.30 -29.75
N ILE A 423 -8.49 8.21 -28.45
CA ILE A 423 -8.67 9.34 -27.56
C ILE A 423 -7.50 10.27 -27.86
N GLN A 424 -7.76 11.39 -28.52
CA GLN A 424 -6.75 12.44 -28.77
C GLN A 424 -6.33 13.10 -27.44
N ALA A 425 -5.61 12.35 -26.62
CA ALA A 425 -4.93 12.81 -25.42
C ALA A 425 -4.04 14.01 -25.79
N SER A 426 -3.93 15.01 -24.93
CA SER A 426 -3.09 16.20 -25.20
C SER A 426 -1.92 16.33 -24.23
N GLY A 427 -1.84 15.42 -23.26
CA GLY A 427 -0.73 15.36 -22.32
C GLY A 427 0.55 14.88 -22.97
N ARG A 428 1.69 15.17 -22.33
CA ARG A 428 2.99 14.64 -22.73
C ARG A 428 3.24 13.25 -22.14
N GLY A 429 3.84 12.38 -22.92
CA GLY A 429 4.41 11.10 -22.45
C GLY A 429 5.41 11.34 -21.34
N GLY A 430 5.52 10.41 -20.39
CA GLY A 430 6.52 10.47 -19.35
C GLY A 430 7.81 9.79 -19.81
N ASP A 431 8.91 10.09 -19.11
CA ASP A 431 10.19 9.51 -19.46
C ASP A 431 10.36 8.12 -18.81
N ILE A 432 11.12 7.26 -19.47
CA ILE A 432 11.66 6.03 -18.88
C ILE A 432 13.16 6.26 -18.63
N ARG A 433 13.59 6.21 -17.38
CA ARG A 433 14.99 6.37 -16.96
C ARG A 433 15.48 5.10 -16.29
N ILE A 434 16.56 4.52 -16.81
CA ILE A 434 17.20 3.32 -16.25
C ILE A 434 18.66 3.64 -15.96
N SER A 435 19.06 3.58 -14.70
CA SER A 435 20.46 3.61 -14.26
C SER A 435 20.87 2.24 -13.75
N THR A 436 21.83 1.58 -14.41
CA THR A 436 22.19 0.21 -14.05
C THR A 436 23.65 -0.19 -14.29
N GLY A 437 24.08 -1.35 -13.77
CA GLY A 437 25.32 -1.99 -14.20
C GLY A 437 25.15 -2.64 -15.57
N SER A 438 24.07 -3.41 -15.74
CA SER A 438 23.74 -4.09 -17.00
C SER A 438 22.23 -4.16 -17.23
N LEU A 439 21.81 -3.91 -18.48
CA LEU A 439 20.42 -4.04 -18.93
C LEU A 439 20.32 -5.13 -20.01
N SER A 440 19.33 -6.01 -19.88
CA SER A 440 18.96 -7.00 -20.91
C SER A 440 17.46 -6.98 -21.17
N LEU A 441 17.07 -6.75 -22.41
CA LEU A 441 15.71 -6.94 -22.91
C LEU A 441 15.70 -8.10 -23.90
N ARG A 442 14.81 -9.08 -23.71
CA ARG A 442 14.71 -10.28 -24.55
C ARG A 442 13.26 -10.66 -24.85
N ASN A 443 13.05 -11.54 -25.82
CA ASN A 443 11.77 -12.21 -26.10
C ASN A 443 10.59 -11.23 -26.20
N GLY A 444 10.74 -10.19 -27.01
CA GLY A 444 9.71 -9.19 -27.25
C GLY A 444 9.46 -8.21 -26.10
N ALA A 445 10.36 -8.12 -25.11
CA ALA A 445 10.27 -7.13 -24.04
C ALA A 445 10.39 -5.68 -24.54
N GLN A 446 9.69 -4.73 -23.91
CA GLN A 446 9.58 -3.36 -24.41
C GLN A 446 9.77 -2.26 -23.34
N LEU A 447 10.44 -1.18 -23.72
CA LEU A 447 10.36 0.13 -23.05
C LEU A 447 9.61 1.10 -23.97
N TYR A 448 8.57 1.76 -23.46
CA TYR A 448 7.66 2.57 -24.27
C TYR A 448 7.34 3.91 -23.61
N ALA A 449 8.01 4.98 -24.05
CA ALA A 449 7.77 6.36 -23.62
C ALA A 449 7.07 7.12 -24.76
N SER A 450 5.74 7.09 -24.84
CA SER A 450 5.03 7.51 -26.06
C SER A 450 3.88 8.47 -25.81
N THR A 451 3.28 8.92 -26.91
CA THR A 451 1.97 9.58 -26.93
C THR A 451 1.21 9.12 -28.16
N ASP A 452 -0.01 8.63 -27.97
CA ASP A 452 -0.93 8.28 -29.07
C ASP A 452 -1.89 9.45 -29.38
N GLY A 453 -1.65 10.63 -28.80
CA GLY A 453 -2.44 11.84 -28.97
C GLY A 453 -1.67 13.04 -29.53
N ASN A 454 -2.07 14.25 -29.15
CA ASN A 454 -1.53 15.54 -29.60
C ASN A 454 -0.40 16.10 -28.72
N GLY A 455 0.10 15.31 -27.75
CA GLY A 455 1.23 15.69 -26.91
C GLY A 455 2.59 15.32 -27.50
N ASN A 456 3.67 15.71 -26.83
CA ASN A 456 5.01 15.21 -27.14
C ASN A 456 5.24 13.86 -26.46
N ALA A 457 6.01 12.98 -27.09
CA ALA A 457 6.46 11.74 -26.45
C ALA A 457 7.48 12.04 -25.34
N GLY A 458 7.58 11.14 -24.37
CA GLY A 458 8.66 11.15 -23.40
C GLY A 458 9.92 10.50 -23.96
N ASN A 459 11.03 10.55 -23.25
CA ASN A 459 12.30 9.98 -23.70
C ASN A 459 12.56 8.63 -23.02
N VAL A 460 13.32 7.77 -23.70
CA VAL A 460 13.92 6.58 -23.09
C VAL A 460 15.41 6.86 -22.85
N MET A 461 15.82 6.93 -21.60
CA MET A 461 17.20 7.19 -21.18
C MET A 461 17.76 5.98 -20.42
N ILE A 462 18.75 5.32 -21.03
CA ILE A 462 19.45 4.17 -20.45
C ILE A 462 20.89 4.57 -20.17
N ASN A 463 21.29 4.50 -18.90
CA ASN A 463 22.66 4.67 -18.45
C ASN A 463 23.12 3.36 -17.79
N ALA A 464 23.88 2.56 -18.52
CA ALA A 464 24.46 1.32 -18.01
C ALA A 464 25.97 1.45 -17.85
N ARG A 465 26.57 0.86 -16.81
CA ARG A 465 28.03 0.88 -16.64
C ARG A 465 28.73 -0.02 -17.67
N ASP A 466 28.18 -1.22 -17.88
CA ASP A 466 28.89 -2.32 -18.56
C ASP A 466 28.25 -2.71 -19.89
N ARG A 467 26.97 -3.13 -19.89
CA ARG A 467 26.33 -3.74 -21.05
C ARG A 467 24.86 -3.36 -21.15
N VAL A 468 24.43 -3.05 -22.37
CA VAL A 468 23.02 -3.00 -22.77
C VAL A 468 22.82 -4.01 -23.90
N GLU A 469 21.81 -4.87 -23.76
CA GLU A 469 21.46 -5.89 -24.73
C GLU A 469 19.97 -5.84 -25.05
N PHE A 470 19.66 -5.76 -26.34
CA PHE A 470 18.34 -5.97 -26.90
C PHE A 470 18.39 -7.19 -27.81
N ASP A 471 17.64 -8.23 -27.47
CA ASP A 471 17.61 -9.49 -28.23
C ASP A 471 16.17 -9.96 -28.49
N GLN A 472 16.01 -10.83 -29.49
CA GLN A 472 14.76 -11.54 -29.81
C GLN A 472 13.53 -10.62 -29.86
N GLN A 473 13.50 -9.72 -30.84
CA GLN A 473 12.40 -8.77 -31.10
C GLN A 473 12.08 -7.80 -29.95
N SER A 474 13.02 -7.57 -29.03
CA SER A 474 12.84 -6.57 -27.97
C SER A 474 12.98 -5.14 -28.49
N ALA A 475 12.48 -4.16 -27.73
CA ALA A 475 12.51 -2.79 -28.21
C ALA A 475 12.57 -1.70 -27.14
N ALA A 476 13.13 -0.55 -27.52
CA ALA A 476 12.94 0.73 -26.85
C ALA A 476 12.32 1.75 -27.82
N PHE A 477 11.18 2.29 -27.42
CA PHE A 477 10.35 3.15 -28.24
C PHE A 477 10.05 4.48 -27.55
N SER A 478 10.26 5.56 -28.30
CA SER A 478 9.97 6.93 -27.93
C SER A 478 9.16 7.59 -29.04
N ARG A 479 7.87 7.23 -29.14
CA ARG A 479 7.06 7.45 -30.35
C ARG A 479 5.91 8.42 -30.15
N VAL A 480 5.61 9.20 -31.18
CA VAL A 480 4.34 9.94 -31.33
C VAL A 480 3.47 9.20 -32.33
N GLY A 481 2.31 8.72 -31.91
CA GLY A 481 1.42 7.90 -32.71
C GLY A 481 1.91 6.45 -32.84
N GLY A 482 1.00 5.59 -33.23
CA GLY A 482 1.22 4.15 -33.26
C GLY A 482 0.24 3.43 -34.16
N LEU A 483 0.06 2.15 -33.88
CA LEU A 483 -0.95 1.31 -34.52
C LEU A 483 -2.02 1.01 -33.48
N SER A 484 -3.29 1.22 -33.84
CA SER A 484 -4.40 0.76 -33.02
C SER A 484 -4.49 -0.76 -33.00
N ALA A 485 -5.27 -1.31 -32.08
CA ALA A 485 -5.47 -2.77 -31.96
C ALA A 485 -5.97 -3.44 -33.26
N ASN A 486 -6.62 -2.68 -34.16
CA ASN A 486 -7.06 -3.14 -35.49
C ASN A 486 -6.05 -2.82 -36.63
N GLY A 487 -4.83 -2.38 -36.28
CA GLY A 487 -3.78 -2.07 -37.24
C GLY A 487 -3.91 -0.72 -37.96
N ALA A 488 -4.88 0.13 -37.58
CA ALA A 488 -4.99 1.46 -38.16
C ALA A 488 -3.90 2.40 -37.61
N VAL A 489 -3.33 3.23 -38.47
CA VAL A 489 -2.34 4.23 -38.05
C VAL A 489 -3.03 5.32 -37.24
N VAL A 490 -2.62 5.46 -35.98
CA VAL A 490 -3.02 6.54 -35.10
C VAL A 490 -2.19 7.77 -35.47
N ARG A 491 -2.79 8.67 -36.27
CA ARG A 491 -2.16 9.94 -36.64
C ARG A 491 -2.21 10.92 -35.47
N ALA A 492 -1.18 10.84 -34.65
CA ALA A 492 -0.91 11.72 -33.53
C ALA A 492 -0.24 13.03 -33.99
N SER A 493 -0.15 14.02 -33.11
CA SER A 493 0.62 15.24 -33.38
C SER A 493 1.53 15.58 -32.20
N GLY A 494 2.78 15.93 -32.46
CA GLY A 494 3.74 16.18 -31.39
C GLY A 494 5.19 15.93 -31.79
N ARG A 495 6.12 16.36 -30.94
CA ARG A 495 7.53 16.02 -31.10
C ARG A 495 7.81 14.64 -30.50
N GLY A 496 8.48 13.79 -31.28
CA GLY A 496 9.09 12.56 -30.79
C GLY A 496 10.10 12.87 -29.70
N GLY A 497 10.20 11.99 -28.71
CA GLY A 497 11.25 12.03 -27.71
C GLY A 497 12.47 11.26 -28.20
N ASP A 498 13.57 11.36 -27.48
CA ASP A 498 14.80 10.66 -27.81
C ASP A 498 14.89 9.27 -27.16
N VAL A 499 15.60 8.36 -27.84
CA VAL A 499 16.15 7.14 -27.22
C VAL A 499 17.64 7.37 -27.03
N ARG A 500 18.08 7.53 -25.78
CA ARG A 500 19.48 7.78 -25.43
C ARG A 500 20.05 6.61 -24.64
N ILE A 501 21.15 6.03 -25.12
CA ILE A 501 21.86 4.93 -24.47
C ILE A 501 23.30 5.35 -24.21
N THR A 502 23.73 5.26 -22.96
CA THR A 502 25.13 5.40 -22.53
C THR A 502 25.58 4.09 -21.88
N THR A 503 26.64 3.44 -22.38
CA THR A 503 27.06 2.10 -21.94
C THR A 503 28.55 1.80 -22.17
N GLY A 504 29.06 0.71 -21.58
CA GLY A 504 30.33 0.10 -22.01
C GLY A 504 30.16 -0.52 -23.40
N SER A 505 29.29 -1.52 -23.52
CA SER A 505 28.93 -2.17 -24.79
C SER A 505 27.42 -2.16 -25.05
N LEU A 506 27.03 -2.03 -26.32
CA LEU A 506 25.65 -2.14 -26.81
C LEU A 506 25.54 -3.27 -27.84
N PHE A 507 24.55 -4.15 -27.66
CA PHE A 507 24.19 -5.23 -28.58
C PHE A 507 22.71 -5.13 -28.93
N VAL A 508 22.38 -5.06 -30.22
CA VAL A 508 21.00 -5.06 -30.73
C VAL A 508 20.87 -6.15 -31.78
N HIS A 509 20.18 -7.24 -31.42
CA HIS A 509 20.16 -8.48 -32.21
C HIS A 509 18.76 -9.01 -32.49
N ASN A 510 18.68 -9.88 -33.50
CA ASN A 510 17.54 -10.78 -33.74
C ASN A 510 16.21 -10.02 -33.86
N GLY A 511 16.20 -8.99 -34.70
CA GLY A 511 15.01 -8.18 -35.00
C GLY A 511 14.62 -7.17 -33.93
N SER A 512 15.51 -6.90 -32.96
CA SER A 512 15.29 -5.88 -31.92
C SER A 512 15.39 -4.45 -32.46
N GLN A 513 14.70 -3.50 -31.82
CA GLN A 513 14.51 -2.15 -32.37
C GLN A 513 14.77 -1.03 -31.34
N LEU A 514 15.38 0.06 -31.82
CA LEU A 514 15.45 1.35 -31.15
C LEU A 514 14.75 2.37 -32.05
N ASP A 515 13.68 3.02 -31.59
CA ASP A 515 12.89 3.91 -32.44
C ASP A 515 12.39 5.16 -31.70
N ALA A 516 12.61 6.32 -32.34
CA ALA A 516 12.24 7.66 -31.89
C ALA A 516 11.30 8.38 -32.89
N SER A 517 10.46 7.62 -33.61
CA SER A 517 9.65 8.11 -34.73
C SER A 517 8.38 8.90 -34.35
N THR A 518 7.90 9.67 -35.32
CA THR A 518 6.59 10.33 -35.28
C THR A 518 5.72 9.79 -36.42
N ASN A 519 4.67 9.05 -36.07
CA ASN A 519 3.62 8.56 -36.95
C ASN A 519 2.43 9.54 -36.96
N GLY A 520 2.60 10.65 -37.68
CA GLY A 520 1.61 11.72 -37.70
C GLY A 520 2.23 13.06 -38.11
N SER A 521 2.00 14.12 -37.34
CA SER A 521 2.61 15.44 -37.59
C SER A 521 3.54 15.88 -36.45
N GLY A 522 4.70 16.43 -36.81
CA GLY A 522 5.73 16.90 -35.88
C GLY A 522 7.09 16.25 -36.12
N ASN A 523 8.12 16.79 -35.50
CA ASN A 523 9.49 16.31 -35.68
C ASN A 523 9.68 15.00 -34.90
N ALA A 524 10.30 14.00 -35.53
CA ALA A 524 10.80 12.81 -34.83
C ALA A 524 11.92 13.20 -33.84
N GLY A 525 12.14 12.34 -32.85
CA GLY A 525 13.30 12.42 -31.97
C GLY A 525 14.53 11.75 -32.59
N SER A 526 15.56 11.59 -31.78
CA SER A 526 16.82 10.96 -32.18
C SER A 526 17.10 9.69 -31.38
N VAL A 527 17.74 8.72 -32.02
CA VAL A 527 18.40 7.60 -31.35
C VAL A 527 19.87 7.98 -31.17
N MET A 528 20.30 8.17 -29.92
CA MET A 528 21.66 8.57 -29.54
C MET A 528 22.33 7.45 -28.75
N ILE A 529 23.48 6.99 -29.25
CA ILE A 529 24.26 5.91 -28.62
C ILE A 529 25.65 6.45 -28.29
N ASP A 530 26.03 6.31 -27.02
CA ASP A 530 27.36 6.60 -26.50
C ASP A 530 27.90 5.32 -25.82
N ALA A 531 28.77 4.60 -26.53
CA ALA A 531 29.33 3.34 -26.05
C ALA A 531 30.86 3.42 -26.04
N ARG A 532 31.46 3.00 -24.92
CA ARG A 532 32.91 3.09 -24.72
C ARG A 532 33.70 2.01 -25.47
N ASP A 533 33.13 0.81 -25.57
CA ASP A 533 33.88 -0.39 -25.97
C ASP A 533 33.40 -0.96 -27.32
N ARG A 534 32.11 -1.28 -27.47
CA ARG A 534 31.56 -1.92 -28.67
C ARG A 534 30.10 -1.56 -28.90
N VAL A 535 29.75 -1.36 -30.16
CA VAL A 535 28.36 -1.30 -30.65
C VAL A 535 28.18 -2.35 -31.73
N GLU A 536 27.15 -3.19 -31.60
CA GLU A 536 26.85 -4.24 -32.57
C GLU A 536 25.36 -4.28 -32.90
N PHE A 537 25.05 -4.35 -34.20
CA PHE A 537 23.72 -4.55 -34.74
C PHE A 537 23.74 -5.82 -35.61
N GLY A 538 22.81 -6.76 -35.39
CA GLY A 538 22.79 -8.06 -36.10
C GLY A 538 21.43 -8.71 -36.25
#